data_AF-A0AAV6HBC1-F1
#
_entry.id   AF-A0AAV6HBC1-F1
#
_cell.length_a   1.000
_cell.length_b   1.000
_cell.length_c   1.000
_cell.angle_alpha   90.00
_cell.angle_beta   90.00
_cell.angle_gamma   90.00
#
_symmetry.space_group_name_H-M   'P 1'
#
loop_
_entity.id
_entity.type
_entity.pdbx_description
1 polymer ?
#
loop_
_entity_poly.entity_id
_entity_poly.type
_entity_poly.pdbx_seq_one_letter_code
_entity_poly.pdbx_strand_id
1 'polypeptide(L)'
;MESAIKLTLISLVICACSVGTKAKYTQGCEDRYTSLDCGSDLIDVQLASYGRTDRITCSDGRSCHELSNTSCSAPSSLSEVKKRCDGRMTCMVKASSLIFSDPCAGISKYLEVLYRCVSPEERTSQTCEGGEGKLECGSNVIHIHDASYGRTDETTCSSGRPAHQLSNTNCYAPTTLPIIRERCEGRSTCTVHSSNHIFTDPCFGTYKYLHISYSCVPPKSSQTCEGHHSSLECGSKVIQIQAANYGRTDGTTCADGTNPSQVNNTSCFSTNTLSDMRQMCQGKSSCEVRATNAELSNPCPGTHKYLNISYSCTSNSSQICEGDAMRINCGSNHFIKIHEANYGRTDVTICSQEHPAHRISNTTCYSPNALSVVRNSCEGEVRCTITVSNSIFSNPCPGTHKYLDVTYSCVPPISSQTCEGNSTILDCGPNVISIHTANYGRTNRDICSAGQPVEAVSNTNCRTSRTRPKLQDMCDGKPTCKVTASSSTFFTPRNCEDTYKYLDLSYSCKAPSSP
;
A
#
# COMPACT_ATOMS: atom_id res chain seq x y z
N MET A 1 -0.82 -42.04 26.73
CA MET A 1 -1.18 -40.61 26.87
C MET A 1 -0.37 -39.67 25.96
N GLU A 2 0.68 -40.14 25.28
CA GLU A 2 1.53 -39.32 24.40
C GLU A 2 0.98 -39.11 22.97
N SER A 3 0.02 -39.92 22.52
CA SER A 3 -0.71 -39.69 21.25
C SER A 3 -1.87 -38.69 21.37
N ALA A 4 -2.19 -38.22 22.58
CA ALA A 4 -3.36 -37.36 22.82
C ALA A 4 -3.09 -35.88 22.51
N ILE A 5 -1.84 -35.41 22.56
CA ILE A 5 -1.46 -34.00 22.33
C ILE A 5 -1.38 -33.68 20.82
N LYS A 6 -0.84 -34.60 20.01
CA LYS A 6 -0.86 -34.48 18.54
C LYS A 6 -2.28 -34.60 17.96
N LEU A 7 -3.08 -35.51 18.50
CA LEU A 7 -4.50 -35.58 18.12
C LEU A 7 -5.27 -34.36 18.61
N THR A 8 -4.93 -33.69 19.71
CA THR A 8 -5.67 -32.48 20.13
C THR A 8 -5.34 -31.25 19.28
N LEU A 9 -4.08 -31.02 18.90
CA LEU A 9 -3.72 -29.89 18.02
C LEU A 9 -4.22 -30.06 16.57
N ILE A 10 -4.19 -31.28 16.02
CA ILE A 10 -4.70 -31.57 14.67
C ILE A 10 -6.23 -31.81 14.68
N SER A 11 -6.83 -32.36 15.75
CA SER A 11 -8.30 -32.52 15.83
C SER A 11 -9.05 -31.27 16.28
N LEU A 12 -8.38 -30.28 16.90
CA LEU A 12 -8.95 -28.93 17.10
C LEU A 12 -9.21 -28.21 15.76
N VAL A 13 -8.57 -28.64 14.67
CA VAL A 13 -8.88 -28.18 13.30
C VAL A 13 -10.26 -28.69 12.83
N ILE A 14 -10.81 -29.74 13.44
CA ILE A 14 -12.05 -30.42 13.00
C ILE A 14 -13.27 -30.06 13.88
N CYS A 15 -13.08 -29.55 15.10
CA CYS A 15 -14.19 -29.31 16.04
C CYS A 15 -14.27 -27.86 16.54
N ALA A 16 -14.42 -26.90 15.62
CA ALA A 16 -14.85 -25.54 15.93
C ALA A 16 -16.07 -25.17 15.08
N CYS A 17 -17.20 -25.83 15.36
CA CYS A 17 -18.51 -25.36 14.95
C CYS A 17 -18.94 -24.21 15.87
N SER A 18 -18.40 -23.02 15.64
CA SER A 18 -19.03 -21.72 15.93
C SER A 18 -18.09 -20.60 15.47
N VAL A 19 -18.53 -19.88 14.42
CA VAL A 19 -17.88 -18.70 13.81
C VAL A 19 -16.68 -19.00 12.89
N GLY A 20 -16.97 -19.54 11.71
CA GLY A 20 -16.56 -19.02 10.39
C GLY A 20 -15.10 -18.84 9.96
N THR A 21 -14.10 -18.75 10.84
CA THR A 21 -12.71 -18.44 10.43
C THR A 21 -11.82 -19.68 10.53
N LYS A 22 -11.28 -20.15 9.40
CA LYS A 22 -10.34 -21.27 9.35
C LYS A 22 -9.08 -20.95 10.17
N ALA A 23 -8.71 -21.83 11.09
CA ALA A 23 -7.44 -21.71 11.81
C ALA A 23 -6.26 -21.89 10.86
N LYS A 24 -5.25 -21.05 10.99
CA LYS A 24 -3.95 -21.13 10.30
C LYS A 24 -2.89 -21.67 11.26
N TYR A 25 -1.99 -22.48 10.72
CA TYR A 25 -0.88 -23.09 11.45
C TYR A 25 0.44 -22.73 10.77
N THR A 26 1.46 -22.41 11.57
CA THR A 26 2.81 -22.15 11.09
C THR A 26 3.84 -22.73 12.05
N GLN A 27 5.01 -23.09 11.51
CA GLN A 27 6.07 -23.76 12.24
C GLN A 27 7.43 -23.23 11.79
N GLY A 28 8.37 -23.11 12.74
CA GLY A 28 9.77 -22.80 12.44
C GLY A 28 10.72 -23.51 13.38
N CYS A 29 11.77 -24.09 12.79
CA CYS A 29 12.84 -24.75 13.56
C CYS A 29 13.59 -23.75 14.42
N GLU A 30 14.23 -24.25 15.49
CA GLU A 30 15.09 -23.46 16.35
C GLU A 30 16.05 -22.57 15.55
N ASP A 31 16.13 -21.32 15.98
CA ASP A 31 16.87 -20.22 15.38
C ASP A 31 16.43 -19.76 13.99
N ARG A 32 15.26 -20.20 13.50
CA ARG A 32 14.63 -19.68 12.28
C ARG A 32 13.47 -18.74 12.61
N TYR A 33 13.15 -17.86 11.65
CA TYR A 33 11.97 -16.99 11.72
C TYR A 33 10.75 -17.72 11.16
N THR A 34 9.63 -17.55 11.84
CA THR A 34 8.31 -18.03 11.45
C THR A 34 7.44 -16.81 11.15
N SER A 35 6.78 -16.80 9.99
CA SER A 35 5.86 -15.71 9.59
C SER A 35 4.40 -16.12 9.85
N LEU A 36 3.63 -15.19 10.41
CA LEU A 36 2.17 -15.22 10.48
C LEU A 36 1.63 -14.13 9.56
N ASP A 37 0.58 -14.44 8.80
CA ASP A 37 0.01 -13.51 7.82
C ASP A 37 -1.51 -13.71 7.70
N CYS A 38 -2.25 -12.62 7.87
CA CYS A 38 -3.70 -12.55 7.72
C CYS A 38 -4.16 -11.63 6.59
N GLY A 39 -3.25 -11.12 5.76
CA GLY A 39 -3.60 -10.20 4.66
C GLY A 39 -4.22 -8.91 5.20
N SER A 40 -5.53 -8.75 5.05
CA SER A 40 -6.30 -7.60 5.55
C SER A 40 -6.89 -7.80 6.95
N ASP A 41 -6.94 -9.04 7.44
CA ASP A 41 -7.46 -9.37 8.77
C ASP A 41 -6.37 -9.29 9.85
N LEU A 42 -6.79 -9.32 11.11
CA LEU A 42 -5.88 -9.26 12.25
C LEU A 42 -5.55 -10.66 12.78
N ILE A 43 -4.30 -10.87 13.13
CA ILE A 43 -3.84 -12.09 13.80
C ILE A 43 -4.45 -12.14 15.20
N ASP A 44 -5.09 -13.26 15.53
CA ASP A 44 -5.50 -13.64 16.88
C ASP A 44 -4.88 -15.02 17.20
N VAL A 45 -3.79 -15.02 17.95
CA VAL A 45 -3.03 -16.22 18.28
C VAL A 45 -3.83 -17.07 19.26
N GLN A 46 -4.09 -18.31 18.89
CA GLN A 46 -4.85 -19.24 19.73
C GLN A 46 -3.91 -20.05 20.62
N LEU A 47 -2.84 -20.59 20.02
CA LEU A 47 -1.86 -21.43 20.70
C LEU A 47 -0.46 -21.12 20.17
N ALA A 48 0.54 -21.20 21.04
CA ALA A 48 1.94 -21.24 20.63
C ALA A 48 2.74 -22.16 21.56
N SER A 49 3.68 -22.89 21.00
CA SER A 49 4.57 -23.78 21.75
C SER A 49 5.98 -23.71 21.17
N TYR A 50 6.92 -23.18 21.95
CA TYR A 50 8.34 -23.31 21.70
C TYR A 50 8.90 -24.46 22.52
N GLY A 51 9.47 -25.46 21.85
CA GLY A 51 9.94 -26.68 22.51
C GLY A 51 10.06 -27.84 21.52
N ARG A 52 9.76 -29.06 21.95
CA ARG A 52 9.68 -30.23 21.08
C ARG A 52 8.53 -31.13 21.53
N THR A 53 7.61 -31.38 20.61
CA THR A 53 6.41 -32.22 20.78
C THR A 53 6.50 -33.55 20.03
N ASP A 54 7.51 -33.72 19.15
CA ASP A 54 7.77 -34.96 18.41
C ASP A 54 9.21 -35.08 17.87
N ARG A 55 9.55 -36.27 17.36
CA ARG A 55 10.90 -36.61 16.85
C ARG A 55 11.15 -36.30 15.37
N ILE A 56 10.10 -35.96 14.62
CA ILE A 56 10.14 -35.82 13.15
C ILE A 56 10.34 -34.36 12.77
N THR A 57 9.58 -33.46 13.38
CA THR A 57 9.63 -32.03 13.14
C THR A 57 11.03 -31.49 13.39
N CYS A 58 11.59 -30.78 12.41
CA CYS A 58 12.92 -30.16 12.49
C CYS A 58 14.01 -31.14 12.95
N SER A 59 14.02 -32.36 12.37
CA SER A 59 14.95 -33.44 12.73
C SER A 59 16.19 -33.53 11.83
N ASP A 60 16.18 -32.86 10.68
CA ASP A 60 17.29 -32.90 9.72
C ASP A 60 18.62 -32.46 10.38
N GLY A 61 19.61 -33.36 10.31
CA GLY A 61 20.95 -33.14 10.86
C GLY A 61 21.06 -33.20 12.39
N ARG A 62 20.01 -33.64 13.10
CA ARG A 62 19.99 -33.74 14.58
C ARG A 62 20.23 -35.16 15.07
N SER A 63 20.90 -35.28 16.22
CA SER A 63 21.14 -36.57 16.87
C SER A 63 19.88 -37.10 17.56
N CYS A 64 19.79 -38.43 17.75
CA CYS A 64 18.69 -39.05 18.50
C CYS A 64 18.55 -38.51 19.94
N HIS A 65 19.65 -38.05 20.54
CA HIS A 65 19.65 -37.41 21.86
C HIS A 65 18.89 -36.07 21.82
N GLU A 66 19.20 -35.20 20.85
CA GLU A 66 18.53 -33.90 20.65
C GLU A 66 17.03 -34.02 20.32
N LEU A 67 16.59 -35.18 19.83
CA LEU A 67 15.20 -35.48 19.48
C LEU A 67 14.48 -36.29 20.57
N SER A 68 15.15 -36.64 21.66
CA SER A 68 14.66 -37.64 22.61
C SER A 68 13.46 -37.18 23.43
N ASN A 69 13.46 -35.92 23.88
CA ASN A 69 12.42 -35.32 24.71
C ASN A 69 11.33 -34.66 23.84
N THR A 70 10.17 -35.29 23.78
CA THR A 70 8.98 -34.81 23.05
C THR A 70 7.90 -34.23 23.97
N SER A 71 8.24 -33.99 25.24
CA SER A 71 7.38 -33.36 26.25
C SER A 71 7.96 -32.02 26.68
N CYS A 72 8.61 -31.33 25.74
CA CYS A 72 9.30 -30.08 25.98
C CYS A 72 8.47 -28.91 25.45
N SER A 73 8.11 -27.97 26.34
CA SER A 73 7.36 -26.76 25.95
C SER A 73 7.63 -25.62 26.93
N ALA A 74 7.95 -24.44 26.41
CA ALA A 74 8.09 -23.24 27.21
C ALA A 74 6.72 -22.66 27.60
N PRO A 75 6.45 -22.42 28.90
CA PRO A 75 5.15 -21.92 29.35
C PRO A 75 4.85 -20.48 28.88
N SER A 76 5.89 -19.69 28.59
CA SER A 76 5.78 -18.31 28.10
C SER A 76 5.45 -18.20 26.60
N SER A 77 5.41 -19.33 25.88
CA SER A 77 5.25 -19.37 24.42
C SER A 77 4.05 -18.57 23.94
N LEU A 78 2.86 -18.83 24.49
CA LEU A 78 1.63 -18.16 24.08
C LEU A 78 1.68 -16.65 24.35
N SER A 79 2.08 -16.23 25.55
CA SER A 79 2.12 -14.81 25.93
C SER A 79 3.11 -14.01 25.08
N GLU A 80 4.26 -14.59 24.74
CA GLU A 80 5.27 -13.90 23.92
C GLU A 80 4.87 -13.79 22.46
N VAL A 81 4.23 -14.83 21.90
CA VAL A 81 3.72 -14.75 20.53
C VAL A 81 2.52 -13.79 20.46
N LYS A 82 1.59 -13.84 21.41
CA LYS A 82 0.46 -12.88 21.50
C LYS A 82 0.94 -11.44 21.56
N LYS A 83 1.84 -11.14 22.49
CA LYS A 83 2.42 -9.79 22.66
C LYS A 83 3.05 -9.24 21.37
N ARG A 84 3.63 -10.11 20.54
CA ARG A 84 4.30 -9.72 19.30
C ARG A 84 3.34 -9.65 18.12
N CYS A 85 2.35 -10.53 18.05
CA CYS A 85 1.59 -10.77 16.83
C CYS A 85 0.11 -10.40 16.91
N ASP A 86 -0.52 -10.44 18.09
CA ASP A 86 -1.95 -10.16 18.19
C ASP A 86 -2.26 -8.75 17.68
N GLY A 87 -3.34 -8.66 16.91
CA GLY A 87 -3.79 -7.41 16.32
C GLY A 87 -2.95 -6.92 15.15
N ARG A 88 -1.92 -7.65 14.68
CA ARG A 88 -1.17 -7.29 13.46
C ARG A 88 -1.70 -8.02 12.24
N MET A 89 -1.50 -7.47 11.05
CA MET A 89 -1.75 -8.17 9.78
C MET A 89 -0.67 -9.23 9.51
N THR A 90 0.58 -8.87 9.75
CA THR A 90 1.76 -9.72 9.55
C THR A 90 2.66 -9.68 10.77
N CYS A 91 3.25 -10.81 11.13
CA CYS A 91 4.18 -10.91 12.26
C CYS A 91 5.29 -11.91 11.94
N MET A 92 6.53 -11.60 12.30
CA MET A 92 7.65 -12.55 12.25
C MET A 92 8.16 -12.81 13.66
N VAL A 93 8.28 -14.09 14.02
CA VAL A 93 8.77 -14.52 15.33
C VAL A 93 9.92 -15.51 15.14
N LYS A 94 11.06 -15.25 15.78
CA LYS A 94 12.17 -16.19 15.79
C LYS A 94 11.94 -17.28 16.84
N ALA A 95 12.13 -18.54 16.47
CA ALA A 95 12.05 -19.67 17.39
C ALA A 95 13.33 -19.79 18.23
N SER A 96 13.48 -18.98 19.28
CA SER A 96 14.73 -18.91 20.07
C SER A 96 14.48 -18.95 21.59
N SER A 97 15.37 -19.64 22.30
CA SER A 97 15.44 -19.65 23.77
C SER A 97 15.64 -18.25 24.36
N LEU A 98 16.11 -17.26 23.59
CA LEU A 98 16.18 -15.87 24.04
C LEU A 98 14.78 -15.23 24.20
N ILE A 99 13.80 -15.65 23.39
CA ILE A 99 12.44 -15.13 23.42
C ILE A 99 11.59 -15.91 24.42
N PHE A 100 11.72 -17.24 24.41
CA PHE A 100 10.82 -18.14 25.13
C PHE A 100 11.43 -18.76 26.39
N SER A 101 12.69 -18.46 26.71
CA SER A 101 13.54 -19.25 27.63
C SER A 101 13.81 -20.65 27.08
N ASP A 102 14.86 -21.34 27.55
CA ASP A 102 15.11 -22.73 27.15
C ASP A 102 14.31 -23.69 28.06
N PRO A 103 13.24 -24.33 27.56
CA PRO A 103 12.45 -25.30 28.33
C PRO A 103 13.15 -26.65 28.54
N CYS A 104 14.15 -26.99 27.73
CA CYS A 104 14.79 -28.30 27.75
C CYS A 104 16.20 -28.23 27.13
N ALA A 105 17.19 -27.92 27.96
CA ALA A 105 18.58 -27.81 27.52
C ALA A 105 19.07 -29.10 26.82
N GLY A 106 19.78 -28.94 25.70
CA GLY A 106 20.34 -30.04 24.91
C GLY A 106 19.34 -30.77 24.00
N ILE A 107 18.08 -30.33 23.97
CA ILE A 107 17.04 -30.81 23.07
C ILE A 107 16.83 -29.75 22.00
N SER A 108 16.82 -30.16 20.73
CA SER A 108 16.54 -29.24 19.63
C SER A 108 15.08 -28.86 19.66
N LYS A 109 14.76 -27.57 19.54
CA LYS A 109 13.39 -27.07 19.66
C LYS A 109 12.83 -26.59 18.32
N TYR A 110 11.55 -26.22 18.32
CA TYR A 110 10.87 -25.53 17.24
C TYR A 110 9.68 -24.76 17.83
N LEU A 111 9.25 -23.72 17.12
CA LEU A 111 8.06 -22.95 17.44
C LEU A 111 6.91 -23.45 16.56
N GLU A 112 5.81 -23.83 17.19
CA GLU A 112 4.51 -24.06 16.54
C GLU A 112 3.56 -22.94 16.94
N VAL A 113 2.82 -22.39 15.99
CA VAL A 113 1.80 -21.37 16.25
C VAL A 113 0.51 -21.70 15.52
N LEU A 114 -0.59 -21.75 16.27
CA LEU A 114 -1.95 -21.81 15.75
C LEU A 114 -2.60 -20.44 15.97
N TYR A 115 -3.12 -19.85 14.92
CA TYR A 115 -3.77 -18.54 14.96
C TYR A 115 -4.99 -18.53 14.05
N ARG A 116 -5.85 -17.55 14.22
CA ARG A 116 -6.92 -17.26 13.27
C ARG A 116 -6.80 -15.82 12.81
N CYS A 117 -7.47 -15.55 11.70
CA CYS A 117 -7.60 -14.20 11.16
C CYS A 117 -8.98 -13.70 11.55
N VAL A 118 -9.01 -12.66 12.38
CA VAL A 118 -10.24 -12.01 12.80
C VAL A 118 -10.37 -10.69 12.05
N SER A 119 -11.53 -10.49 11.43
CA SER A 119 -11.80 -9.22 10.78
C SER A 119 -11.94 -8.14 11.85
N PRO A 120 -11.31 -6.97 11.66
CA PRO A 120 -11.47 -5.84 12.56
C PRO A 120 -12.94 -5.39 12.61
N GLU A 121 -13.38 -4.87 13.77
CA GLU A 121 -14.77 -4.42 13.96
C GLU A 121 -15.19 -3.44 12.86
N GLU A 122 -16.27 -3.79 12.16
CA GLU A 122 -16.82 -2.99 11.08
C GLU A 122 -17.58 -1.80 11.67
N ARG A 123 -17.21 -0.61 11.21
CA ARG A 123 -17.84 0.66 11.55
C ARG A 123 -18.57 1.16 10.33
N THR A 124 -19.67 1.88 10.55
CA THR A 124 -20.40 2.53 9.48
C THR A 124 -20.45 4.04 9.70
N SER A 125 -20.44 4.78 8.59
CA SER A 125 -20.70 6.22 8.56
C SER A 125 -21.85 6.49 7.60
N GLN A 126 -22.75 7.37 8.00
CA GLN A 126 -23.90 7.80 7.20
C GLN A 126 -23.93 9.32 7.16
N THR A 127 -24.04 9.89 5.96
CA THR A 127 -24.05 11.34 5.76
C THR A 127 -25.08 11.70 4.69
N CYS A 128 -26.15 12.39 5.09
CA CYS A 128 -27.18 12.85 4.17
C CYS A 128 -26.62 13.84 3.14
N GLU A 129 -27.22 13.89 1.95
CA GLU A 129 -26.82 14.81 0.87
C GLU A 129 -26.74 16.28 1.36
N GLY A 130 -25.62 16.93 1.05
CA GLY A 130 -25.23 18.27 1.54
C GLY A 130 -24.48 18.26 2.87
N GLY A 131 -24.42 17.12 3.57
CA GLY A 131 -23.74 16.96 4.84
C GLY A 131 -22.25 16.64 4.73
N GLU A 132 -21.57 16.75 5.87
CA GLU A 132 -20.17 16.36 6.09
C GLU A 132 -20.11 15.21 7.09
N GLY A 133 -19.29 14.21 6.81
CA GLY A 133 -19.00 13.07 7.66
C GLY A 133 -17.51 12.97 7.97
N LYS A 134 -17.17 12.40 9.12
CA LYS A 134 -15.78 12.21 9.55
C LYS A 134 -15.52 10.75 9.96
N LEU A 135 -14.46 10.17 9.42
CA LEU A 135 -13.93 8.86 9.78
C LEU A 135 -12.69 9.06 10.66
N GLU A 136 -12.56 8.34 11.77
CA GLU A 136 -11.43 8.46 12.69
C GLU A 136 -10.99 7.12 13.29
N CYS A 137 -9.68 6.89 13.32
CA CYS A 137 -9.06 5.67 13.82
C CYS A 137 -7.98 5.89 14.89
N GLY A 138 -7.75 7.13 15.34
CA GLY A 138 -6.74 7.43 16.36
C GLY A 138 -5.33 7.06 15.89
N SER A 139 -4.69 6.10 16.57
CA SER A 139 -3.36 5.56 16.21
C SER A 139 -3.40 4.52 15.09
N ASN A 140 -4.58 4.02 14.73
CA ASN A 140 -4.80 3.10 13.61
C ASN A 140 -5.14 3.89 12.34
N VAL A 141 -5.24 3.17 11.22
CA VAL A 141 -5.60 3.73 9.92
C VAL A 141 -6.91 3.15 9.40
N ILE A 142 -7.60 3.95 8.60
CA ILE A 142 -8.88 3.63 7.97
C ILE A 142 -8.65 2.61 6.85
N HIS A 143 -9.42 1.54 6.87
CA HIS A 143 -9.56 0.58 5.77
C HIS A 143 -11.01 0.57 5.27
N ILE A 144 -11.23 0.90 4.00
CA ILE A 144 -12.57 1.02 3.42
C ILE A 144 -13.03 -0.31 2.81
N HIS A 145 -14.09 -0.88 3.37
CA HIS A 145 -14.73 -2.10 2.88
C HIS A 145 -15.67 -1.80 1.73
N ASP A 146 -16.60 -0.86 1.94
CA ASP A 146 -17.61 -0.48 0.97
C ASP A 146 -18.01 1.00 1.12
N ALA A 147 -18.52 1.59 0.04
CA ALA A 147 -19.12 2.92 0.08
C ALA A 147 -20.13 3.12 -1.05
N SER A 148 -21.26 3.73 -0.73
CA SER A 148 -22.34 4.01 -1.67
C SER A 148 -22.90 5.42 -1.49
N TYR A 149 -23.02 6.16 -2.60
CA TYR A 149 -23.73 7.43 -2.66
C TYR A 149 -24.99 7.25 -3.49
N GLY A 150 -26.14 7.56 -2.90
CA GLY A 150 -27.43 7.32 -3.52
C GLY A 150 -28.52 7.13 -2.48
N ARG A 151 -29.43 6.19 -2.71
CA ARG A 151 -30.46 5.79 -1.75
C ARG A 151 -30.78 4.32 -1.94
N THR A 152 -30.72 3.57 -0.83
CA THR A 152 -30.98 2.12 -0.75
C THR A 152 -32.22 1.78 0.07
N ASP A 153 -32.78 2.76 0.80
CA ASP A 153 -33.97 2.59 1.64
C ASP A 153 -34.74 3.91 1.80
N GLU A 154 -35.99 3.83 2.28
CA GLU A 154 -36.89 5.00 2.42
C GLU A 154 -36.70 5.76 3.75
N THR A 155 -35.99 5.18 4.74
CA THR A 155 -35.99 5.70 6.12
C THR A 155 -34.73 6.50 6.45
N THR A 156 -33.58 6.12 5.91
CA THR A 156 -32.31 6.83 6.06
C THR A 156 -32.43 8.23 5.46
N CYS A 157 -32.06 9.24 6.26
CA CYS A 157 -32.11 10.65 5.85
C CYS A 157 -33.50 11.11 5.33
N SER A 158 -34.59 10.61 5.93
CA SER A 158 -35.98 10.88 5.48
C SER A 158 -36.66 12.07 6.16
N SER A 159 -36.13 12.56 7.27
CA SER A 159 -36.79 13.60 8.09
C SER A 159 -37.06 14.89 7.28
N GLY A 160 -38.33 15.30 7.23
CA GLY A 160 -38.78 16.50 6.53
C GLY A 160 -38.75 16.40 4.99
N ARG A 161 -38.55 15.21 4.41
CA ARG A 161 -38.45 15.03 2.96
C ARG A 161 -39.77 14.56 2.34
N PRO A 162 -40.18 15.11 1.17
CA PRO A 162 -41.34 14.61 0.44
C PRO A 162 -41.17 13.15 -0.01
N ALA A 163 -42.27 12.38 -0.02
CA ALA A 163 -42.25 10.95 -0.37
C ALA A 163 -41.61 10.66 -1.76
N HIS A 164 -41.84 11.52 -2.75
CA HIS A 164 -41.24 11.35 -4.09
C HIS A 164 -39.71 11.43 -4.10
N GLN A 165 -39.08 12.08 -3.10
CA GLN A 165 -37.62 12.13 -2.97
C GLN A 165 -37.05 10.88 -2.28
N LEU A 166 -37.91 10.03 -1.70
CA LEU A 166 -37.54 8.87 -0.89
C LEU A 166 -37.85 7.53 -1.58
N SER A 167 -38.78 7.51 -2.54
CA SER A 167 -39.30 6.29 -3.16
C SER A 167 -38.30 5.54 -4.04
N ASN A 168 -37.29 6.22 -4.59
CA ASN A 168 -36.26 5.56 -5.39
C ASN A 168 -35.14 5.01 -4.50
N THR A 169 -35.27 3.74 -4.13
CA THR A 169 -34.32 3.00 -3.28
C THR A 169 -33.35 2.10 -4.06
N ASN A 170 -33.35 2.19 -5.39
CA ASN A 170 -32.38 1.51 -6.25
C ASN A 170 -31.46 2.53 -6.91
N CYS A 171 -30.93 3.45 -6.09
CA CYS A 171 -30.08 4.54 -6.56
C CYS A 171 -28.67 4.41 -5.99
N TYR A 172 -27.67 4.27 -6.87
CA TYR A 172 -26.27 4.17 -6.48
C TYR A 172 -25.35 4.76 -7.54
N ALA A 173 -24.35 5.52 -7.10
CA ALA A 173 -23.27 6.01 -7.94
C ALA A 173 -22.14 4.94 -7.99
N PRO A 174 -21.82 4.38 -9.17
CA PRO A 174 -20.89 3.26 -9.30
C PRO A 174 -19.44 3.61 -8.95
N THR A 175 -19.09 4.90 -8.93
CA THR A 175 -17.73 5.39 -8.64
C THR A 175 -17.53 5.75 -7.16
N THR A 176 -18.53 5.54 -6.28
CA THR A 176 -18.42 5.96 -4.88
C THR A 176 -17.27 5.27 -4.14
N LEU A 177 -17.23 3.94 -4.15
CA LEU A 177 -16.18 3.15 -3.48
C LEU A 177 -14.75 3.53 -3.89
N PRO A 178 -14.39 3.60 -5.18
CA PRO A 178 -13.04 3.99 -5.56
C PRO A 178 -12.68 5.42 -5.12
N ILE A 179 -13.62 6.37 -5.16
CA ILE A 179 -13.41 7.75 -4.66
C ILE A 179 -13.13 7.74 -3.15
N ILE A 180 -13.97 7.08 -2.35
CA ILE A 180 -13.79 7.03 -0.89
C ILE A 180 -12.51 6.31 -0.49
N ARG A 181 -12.15 5.20 -1.16
CA ARG A 181 -10.86 4.52 -0.94
C ARG A 181 -9.69 5.45 -1.24
N GLU A 182 -9.75 6.14 -2.36
CA GLU A 182 -8.67 7.01 -2.78
C GLU A 182 -8.44 8.15 -1.78
N ARG A 183 -9.53 8.72 -1.27
CA ARG A 183 -9.50 9.81 -0.29
C ARG A 183 -9.12 9.37 1.12
N CYS A 184 -9.65 8.25 1.61
CA CYS A 184 -9.61 7.90 3.03
C CYS A 184 -8.67 6.74 3.40
N GLU A 185 -8.38 5.83 2.48
CA GLU A 185 -7.63 4.60 2.77
C GLU A 185 -6.23 4.91 3.34
N GLY A 186 -5.88 4.26 4.44
CA GLY A 186 -4.59 4.40 5.09
C GLY A 186 -4.39 5.69 5.88
N ARG A 187 -5.40 6.58 5.97
CA ARG A 187 -5.37 7.77 6.82
C ARG A 187 -5.87 7.46 8.23
N SER A 188 -5.43 8.21 9.24
CA SER A 188 -5.97 8.11 10.60
C SER A 188 -7.30 8.88 10.74
N THR A 189 -7.49 9.92 9.95
CA THR A 189 -8.72 10.71 9.86
C THR A 189 -9.07 11.03 8.40
N CYS A 190 -10.36 11.06 8.08
CA CYS A 190 -10.84 11.44 6.75
C CYS A 190 -12.17 12.19 6.84
N THR A 191 -12.24 13.36 6.21
CA THR A 191 -13.48 14.12 6.04
C THR A 191 -14.06 13.87 4.65
N VAL A 192 -15.34 13.50 4.63
CA VAL A 192 -16.10 13.20 3.41
C VAL A 192 -17.32 14.10 3.33
N HIS A 193 -17.69 14.51 2.13
CA HIS A 193 -18.89 15.29 1.91
C HIS A 193 -19.83 14.53 0.99
N SER A 194 -21.11 14.50 1.35
CA SER A 194 -22.14 13.80 0.59
C SER A 194 -22.68 14.74 -0.49
N SER A 195 -22.10 14.73 -1.69
CA SER A 195 -22.40 15.72 -2.74
C SER A 195 -22.35 15.17 -4.16
N ASN A 196 -23.31 15.62 -4.98
CA ASN A 196 -23.37 15.38 -6.43
C ASN A 196 -22.11 15.85 -7.16
N HIS A 197 -21.38 16.83 -6.63
CA HIS A 197 -20.15 17.31 -7.27
C HIS A 197 -18.99 16.32 -7.14
N ILE A 198 -19.00 15.47 -6.11
CA ILE A 198 -17.97 14.47 -5.87
C ILE A 198 -18.32 13.17 -6.59
N PHE A 199 -19.56 12.71 -6.43
CA PHE A 199 -19.97 11.36 -6.87
C PHE A 199 -20.76 11.34 -8.18
N THR A 200 -21.04 12.51 -8.79
CA THR A 200 -22.08 12.68 -9.82
C THR A 200 -23.49 12.43 -9.26
N ASP A 201 -24.55 12.98 -9.86
CA ASP A 201 -25.91 12.66 -9.44
C ASP A 201 -26.39 11.34 -10.08
N PRO A 202 -26.51 10.23 -9.32
CA PRO A 202 -26.98 8.96 -9.87
C PRO A 202 -28.49 8.92 -10.14
N CYS A 203 -29.28 9.79 -9.51
CA CYS A 203 -30.74 9.74 -9.57
C CYS A 203 -31.36 11.11 -9.28
N PHE A 204 -31.47 11.93 -10.33
CA PHE A 204 -32.03 13.27 -10.23
C PHE A 204 -33.41 13.28 -9.53
N GLY A 205 -33.62 14.24 -8.63
CA GLY A 205 -34.87 14.40 -7.87
C GLY A 205 -35.02 13.46 -6.67
N THR A 206 -34.11 12.49 -6.48
CA THR A 206 -34.05 11.65 -5.28
C THR A 206 -33.08 12.27 -4.27
N TYR A 207 -33.47 12.36 -3.00
CA TYR A 207 -32.60 12.84 -1.93
C TYR A 207 -31.68 11.71 -1.47
N LYS A 208 -30.37 11.92 -1.52
CA LYS A 208 -29.39 10.85 -1.36
C LYS A 208 -28.70 10.88 0.01
N TYR A 209 -27.88 9.88 0.26
CA TYR A 209 -26.93 9.82 1.37
C TYR A 209 -25.69 9.03 0.93
N LEU A 210 -24.60 9.34 1.60
CA LEU A 210 -23.34 8.62 1.54
C LEU A 210 -23.31 7.63 2.70
N HIS A 211 -23.16 6.34 2.39
CA HIS A 211 -22.91 5.29 3.34
C HIS A 211 -21.49 4.75 3.14
N ILE A 212 -20.73 4.56 4.22
CA ILE A 212 -19.37 4.04 4.19
C ILE A 212 -19.26 2.94 5.24
N SER A 213 -18.81 1.76 4.84
CA SER A 213 -18.35 0.70 5.76
C SER A 213 -16.82 0.68 5.80
N TYR A 214 -16.26 0.72 7.00
CA TYR A 214 -14.81 0.78 7.21
C TYR A 214 -14.39 0.12 8.51
N SER A 215 -13.10 -0.14 8.65
CA SER A 215 -12.51 -0.60 9.91
C SER A 215 -11.25 0.19 10.23
N CYS A 216 -10.84 0.13 11.50
CA CYS A 216 -9.59 0.73 11.97
C CYS A 216 -8.55 -0.36 12.18
N VAL A 217 -7.57 -0.41 11.27
CA VAL A 217 -6.52 -1.42 11.26
C VAL A 217 -5.17 -0.80 11.63
N PRO A 218 -4.24 -1.56 12.22
CA PRO A 218 -2.91 -1.04 12.46
C PRO A 218 -2.21 -0.66 11.14
N PRO A 219 -1.30 0.33 11.17
CA PRO A 219 -0.49 0.64 10.00
C PRO A 219 0.45 -0.53 9.66
N LYS A 220 1.00 -0.53 8.44
CA LYS A 220 2.10 -1.43 8.09
C LYS A 220 3.29 -1.20 9.03
N SER A 221 4.05 -2.24 9.30
CA SER A 221 5.25 -2.16 10.16
C SER A 221 6.46 -2.78 9.50
N SER A 222 7.63 -2.16 9.65
CA SER A 222 8.93 -2.71 9.25
C SER A 222 9.89 -2.69 10.45
N GLN A 223 10.60 -3.79 10.64
CA GLN A 223 11.55 -3.96 11.74
C GLN A 223 12.91 -4.42 11.19
N THR A 224 13.97 -3.73 11.58
CA THR A 224 15.31 -3.93 11.01
C THR A 224 16.38 -3.76 12.07
N CYS A 225 17.29 -4.74 12.22
CA CYS A 225 18.38 -4.67 13.19
C CYS A 225 19.44 -3.64 12.82
N GLU A 226 20.20 -3.14 13.80
CA GLU A 226 21.34 -2.25 13.57
C GLU A 226 22.31 -2.85 12.52
N GLY A 227 22.76 -2.01 11.59
CA GLY A 227 23.65 -2.39 10.48
C GLY A 227 22.94 -2.88 9.20
N HIS A 228 21.64 -3.19 9.25
CA HIS A 228 20.87 -3.72 8.12
C HIS A 228 20.01 -2.65 7.42
N HIS A 229 19.41 -3.04 6.29
CA HIS A 229 18.55 -2.19 5.46
C HIS A 229 17.06 -2.52 5.68
N SER A 230 16.25 -1.48 5.78
CA SER A 230 14.80 -1.54 5.82
C SER A 230 14.24 -1.09 4.48
N SER A 231 13.34 -1.86 3.87
CA SER A 231 12.64 -1.47 2.64
C SER A 231 11.15 -1.22 2.93
N LEU A 232 10.66 -0.07 2.52
CA LEU A 232 9.27 0.37 2.65
C LEU A 232 8.69 0.51 1.24
N GLU A 233 7.51 -0.04 0.98
CA GLU A 233 6.90 -0.02 -0.35
C GLU A 233 5.38 0.23 -0.31
N CYS A 234 4.94 1.13 -1.17
CA CYS A 234 3.53 1.50 -1.35
C CYS A 234 3.03 1.37 -2.79
N GLY A 235 3.87 0.87 -3.71
CA GLY A 235 3.51 0.71 -5.12
C GLY A 235 3.20 2.07 -5.75
N SER A 236 1.93 2.26 -6.14
CA SER A 236 1.45 3.55 -6.67
C SER A 236 1.19 4.59 -5.58
N LYS A 237 0.96 4.19 -4.33
CA LYS A 237 0.71 5.14 -3.23
C LYS A 237 2.02 5.64 -2.64
N VAL A 238 1.94 6.58 -1.70
CA VAL A 238 3.10 7.11 -0.98
C VAL A 238 3.12 6.70 0.48
N ILE A 239 4.33 6.58 1.01
CA ILE A 239 4.61 6.26 2.40
C ILE A 239 4.23 7.47 3.27
N GLN A 240 3.38 7.22 4.26
CA GLN A 240 3.06 8.12 5.36
C GLN A 240 3.65 7.54 6.65
N ILE A 241 4.69 8.17 7.20
CA ILE A 241 5.31 7.69 8.43
C ILE A 241 4.46 8.10 9.64
N GLN A 242 3.92 7.10 10.33
CA GLN A 242 3.07 7.28 11.51
C GLN A 242 3.91 7.32 12.79
N ALA A 243 4.83 6.38 12.96
CA ALA A 243 5.74 6.33 14.09
C ALA A 243 7.06 5.67 13.68
N ALA A 244 8.16 6.03 14.34
CA ALA A 244 9.42 5.34 14.16
C ALA A 244 10.29 5.44 15.42
N ASN A 245 11.10 4.41 15.67
CA ASN A 245 12.11 4.42 16.72
C ASN A 245 13.34 3.63 16.29
N TYR A 246 14.51 4.27 16.31
CA TYR A 246 15.80 3.62 16.22
C TYR A 246 16.39 3.57 17.62
N GLY A 247 16.34 2.40 18.24
CA GLY A 247 16.61 2.24 19.65
C GLY A 247 16.42 0.80 20.08
N ARG A 248 15.97 0.59 21.31
CA ARG A 248 15.62 -0.73 21.83
C ARG A 248 14.49 -0.59 22.84
N THR A 249 13.40 -1.29 22.58
CA THR A 249 12.17 -1.31 23.38
C THR A 249 11.94 -2.66 24.08
N ASP A 250 12.76 -3.67 23.75
CA ASP A 250 12.69 -5.01 24.32
C ASP A 250 14.05 -5.74 24.23
N GLY A 251 14.26 -6.75 25.07
CA GLY A 251 15.54 -7.46 25.19
C GLY A 251 15.78 -8.58 24.17
N THR A 252 14.87 -8.75 23.21
CA THR A 252 14.79 -9.97 22.39
C THR A 252 14.90 -9.70 20.90
N THR A 253 14.31 -8.59 20.44
CA THR A 253 14.42 -8.13 19.07
C THR A 253 15.90 -7.86 18.77
N CYS A 254 16.42 -8.47 17.70
CA CYS A 254 17.80 -8.28 17.28
C CYS A 254 18.81 -8.54 18.42
N ALA A 255 18.57 -9.57 19.22
CA ALA A 255 19.45 -9.97 20.32
C ALA A 255 20.46 -11.07 19.93
N ASP A 256 20.24 -11.75 18.81
CA ASP A 256 21.10 -12.83 18.35
C ASP A 256 22.51 -12.34 18.01
N GLY A 257 23.51 -13.11 18.45
CA GLY A 257 24.92 -12.75 18.25
C GLY A 257 25.36 -11.47 18.95
N THR A 258 24.50 -10.88 19.79
CA THR A 258 24.76 -9.65 20.53
C THR A 258 25.15 -9.97 21.97
N ASN A 259 26.07 -9.23 22.55
CA ASN A 259 26.44 -9.42 23.95
C ASN A 259 25.24 -9.10 24.88
N PRO A 260 24.93 -9.92 25.90
CA PRO A 260 23.81 -9.70 26.82
C PRO A 260 23.78 -8.30 27.45
N SER A 261 24.94 -7.70 27.72
CA SER A 261 25.02 -6.33 28.26
C SER A 261 24.42 -5.27 27.32
N GLN A 262 24.41 -5.51 26.00
CA GLN A 262 23.95 -4.57 24.98
C GLN A 262 22.45 -4.68 24.67
N VAL A 263 21.75 -5.68 25.25
CA VAL A 263 20.30 -5.88 25.03
C VAL A 263 19.46 -5.56 26.27
N ASN A 264 20.11 -5.30 27.41
CA ASN A 264 19.42 -5.02 28.68
C ASN A 264 18.73 -3.65 28.71
N ASN A 265 19.25 -2.66 27.97
CA ASN A 265 18.64 -1.34 27.92
C ASN A 265 17.45 -1.34 26.93
N THR A 266 16.26 -1.66 27.47
CA THR A 266 14.98 -1.71 26.74
C THR A 266 14.19 -0.41 26.82
N SER A 267 14.74 0.63 27.45
CA SER A 267 14.18 1.98 27.49
C SER A 267 15.00 2.93 26.63
N CYS A 268 15.39 2.46 25.45
CA CYS A 268 16.18 3.23 24.51
C CYS A 268 15.30 3.72 23.36
N PHE A 269 15.04 5.02 23.36
CA PHE A 269 14.22 5.71 22.37
C PHE A 269 14.99 6.89 21.78
N SER A 270 14.97 7.02 20.46
CA SER A 270 15.49 8.21 19.78
C SER A 270 14.34 9.17 19.51
N THR A 271 14.48 10.42 19.95
CA THR A 271 13.48 11.48 19.72
C THR A 271 13.42 11.92 18.26
N ASN A 272 14.49 11.69 17.50
CA ASN A 272 14.65 12.22 16.14
C ASN A 272 14.28 11.18 15.07
N THR A 273 14.17 9.89 15.40
CA THR A 273 13.93 8.86 14.36
C THR A 273 12.67 9.15 13.55
N LEU A 274 11.60 9.66 14.19
CA LEU A 274 10.38 10.02 13.47
C LEU A 274 10.62 11.15 12.46
N SER A 275 11.36 12.20 12.83
CA SER A 275 11.69 13.28 11.88
C SER A 275 12.62 12.79 10.78
N ASP A 276 13.61 11.96 11.10
CA ASP A 276 14.56 11.41 10.14
C ASP A 276 13.84 10.52 9.12
N MET A 277 12.94 9.64 9.59
CA MET A 277 12.12 8.80 8.72
C MET A 277 11.19 9.63 7.84
N ARG A 278 10.59 10.70 8.38
CA ARG A 278 9.78 11.60 7.57
C ARG A 278 10.63 12.30 6.51
N GLN A 279 11.80 12.79 6.86
CA GLN A 279 12.70 13.43 5.89
C GLN A 279 13.13 12.47 4.77
N MET A 280 13.41 11.20 5.11
CA MET A 280 13.92 10.23 4.15
C MET A 280 12.84 9.55 3.32
N CYS A 281 11.67 9.25 3.90
CA CYS A 281 10.69 8.34 3.30
C CYS A 281 9.31 8.96 3.02
N GLN A 282 8.94 10.05 3.70
CA GLN A 282 7.62 10.64 3.55
C GLN A 282 7.35 11.02 2.10
N GLY A 283 6.19 10.64 1.57
CA GLY A 283 5.78 11.00 0.21
C GLY A 283 6.47 10.20 -0.90
N LYS A 284 7.34 9.23 -0.57
CA LYS A 284 7.95 8.34 -1.58
C LYS A 284 7.09 7.09 -1.81
N SER A 285 7.15 6.52 -3.01
CA SER A 285 6.53 5.22 -3.34
C SER A 285 7.31 4.03 -2.78
N SER A 286 8.64 4.18 -2.68
CA SER A 286 9.56 3.25 -2.05
C SER A 286 10.65 4.00 -1.30
N CYS A 287 11.11 3.44 -0.18
CA CYS A 287 12.19 4.01 0.62
C CYS A 287 13.05 2.89 1.21
N GLU A 288 14.36 3.00 1.03
CA GLU A 288 15.34 2.13 1.69
C GLU A 288 16.11 2.95 2.73
N VAL A 289 16.25 2.41 3.94
CA VAL A 289 16.92 3.08 5.06
C VAL A 289 17.91 2.13 5.71
N ARG A 290 19.12 2.60 6.00
CA ARG A 290 20.11 1.79 6.73
C ARG A 290 20.05 2.10 8.22
N ALA A 291 19.77 1.09 9.03
CA ALA A 291 19.62 1.23 10.48
C ALA A 291 20.97 1.42 11.18
N THR A 292 21.59 2.60 11.08
CA THR A 292 22.92 2.89 11.67
C THR A 292 22.94 4.17 12.49
N ASN A 293 23.88 4.24 13.43
CA ASN A 293 24.16 5.45 14.22
C ASN A 293 24.53 6.67 13.36
N ALA A 294 25.10 6.45 12.18
CA ALA A 294 25.47 7.51 11.26
C ALA A 294 24.25 8.16 10.60
N GLU A 295 23.20 7.39 10.34
CA GLU A 295 21.98 7.88 9.67
C GLU A 295 20.90 8.36 10.66
N LEU A 296 20.77 7.71 11.83
CA LEU A 296 19.59 7.86 12.72
C LEU A 296 19.92 8.37 14.13
N SER A 297 21.16 8.81 14.32
CA SER A 297 21.77 9.16 15.61
C SER A 297 21.84 7.98 16.60
N ASN A 298 22.77 8.04 17.56
CA ASN A 298 22.91 7.00 18.58
C ASN A 298 22.28 7.45 19.91
N PRO A 299 21.03 7.07 20.23
CA PRO A 299 20.37 7.46 21.46
C PRO A 299 20.93 6.78 22.72
N CYS A 300 21.57 5.62 22.59
CA CYS A 300 22.03 4.83 23.72
C CYS A 300 23.34 4.08 23.37
N PRO A 301 24.50 4.71 23.56
CA PRO A 301 25.79 4.07 23.34
C PRO A 301 25.94 2.77 24.15
N GLY A 302 26.53 1.76 23.53
CA GLY A 302 26.69 0.43 24.14
C GLY A 302 25.47 -0.49 24.00
N THR A 303 24.30 0.03 23.66
CA THR A 303 23.10 -0.77 23.36
C THR A 303 23.05 -1.11 21.87
N HIS A 304 22.80 -2.38 21.54
CA HIS A 304 22.54 -2.81 20.17
C HIS A 304 21.10 -2.44 19.81
N LYS A 305 20.89 -1.69 18.73
CA LYS A 305 19.59 -1.09 18.41
C LYS A 305 18.88 -1.83 17.28
N TYR A 306 17.65 -1.43 17.04
CA TYR A 306 16.88 -1.77 15.86
C TYR A 306 15.96 -0.61 15.49
N LEU A 307 15.68 -0.50 14.20
CA LEU A 307 14.74 0.43 13.63
C LEU A 307 13.37 -0.25 13.54
N ASN A 308 12.36 0.35 14.16
CA ASN A 308 10.96 -0.01 13.98
C ASN A 308 10.24 1.16 13.31
N ILE A 309 9.56 0.91 12.19
CA ILE A 309 8.86 1.92 11.39
C ILE A 309 7.41 1.48 11.27
N SER A 310 6.47 2.35 11.63
CA SER A 310 5.05 2.20 11.37
C SER A 310 4.63 3.21 10.31
N TYR A 311 4.02 2.72 9.23
CA TYR A 311 3.68 3.54 8.08
C TYR A 311 2.37 3.08 7.43
N SER A 312 1.74 3.97 6.67
CA SER A 312 0.62 3.63 5.82
C SER A 312 0.86 4.09 4.39
N CYS A 313 0.08 3.54 3.47
CA CYS A 313 0.15 3.89 2.06
C CYS A 313 -1.09 4.69 1.72
N THR A 314 -0.91 5.99 1.51
CA THR A 314 -2.00 6.89 1.09
C THR A 314 -1.67 7.49 -0.25
N SER A 315 -2.65 8.05 -0.92
CA SER A 315 -2.39 8.88 -2.08
C SER A 315 -1.78 10.20 -1.65
N ASN A 316 -0.95 10.82 -2.50
CA ASN A 316 -0.49 12.18 -2.24
C ASN A 316 -1.71 13.10 -2.23
N SER A 317 -1.67 14.13 -1.40
CA SER A 317 -2.60 15.25 -1.49
C SER A 317 -1.84 16.56 -1.45
N SER A 318 -2.30 17.56 -2.18
CA SER A 318 -1.73 18.90 -2.17
C SER A 318 -2.85 19.92 -2.18
N GLN A 319 -2.77 20.86 -1.24
CA GLN A 319 -3.73 21.94 -1.06
C GLN A 319 -3.03 23.27 -1.34
N ILE A 320 -3.48 23.98 -2.36
CA ILE A 320 -2.82 25.19 -2.89
C ILE A 320 -3.84 26.32 -2.96
N CYS A 321 -3.55 27.47 -2.36
CA CYS A 321 -4.48 28.58 -2.29
C CYS A 321 -4.68 29.25 -3.66
N GLU A 322 -5.84 29.89 -3.85
CA GLU A 322 -6.09 30.76 -5.01
C GLU A 322 -5.02 31.86 -5.10
N GLY A 323 -4.37 31.96 -6.27
CA GLY A 323 -3.24 32.88 -6.53
C GLY A 323 -1.87 32.20 -6.55
N ASP A 324 -1.73 31.03 -5.92
CA ASP A 324 -0.46 30.30 -5.86
C ASP A 324 -0.27 29.35 -7.07
N ALA A 325 0.89 28.71 -7.15
CA ALA A 325 1.20 27.72 -8.19
C ALA A 325 1.46 26.33 -7.58
N MET A 326 0.65 25.36 -7.98
CA MET A 326 0.87 23.95 -7.68
C MET A 326 2.08 23.45 -8.44
N ARG A 327 2.95 22.69 -7.77
CA ARG A 327 4.12 22.02 -8.38
C ARG A 327 4.18 20.57 -7.94
N ILE A 328 4.02 19.65 -8.88
CA ILE A 328 4.16 18.21 -8.65
C ILE A 328 5.43 17.72 -9.37
N ASN A 329 6.22 16.88 -8.71
CA ASN A 329 7.41 16.27 -9.29
C ASN A 329 7.58 14.84 -8.76
N CYS A 330 7.50 13.86 -9.65
CA CYS A 330 7.65 12.45 -9.32
C CYS A 330 9.09 11.95 -9.34
N GLY A 331 10.08 12.83 -9.53
CA GLY A 331 11.49 12.45 -9.59
C GLY A 331 11.86 11.74 -10.90
N SER A 332 12.77 10.78 -10.86
CA SER A 332 13.16 10.01 -12.04
C SER A 332 12.31 8.75 -12.22
N ASN A 333 11.88 8.49 -13.45
CA ASN A 333 11.26 7.22 -13.86
C ASN A 333 9.89 6.90 -13.22
N HIS A 334 9.16 7.91 -12.76
CA HIS A 334 7.77 7.82 -12.31
C HIS A 334 6.94 8.94 -12.93
N PHE A 335 5.64 8.70 -13.07
CA PHE A 335 4.70 9.58 -13.74
C PHE A 335 3.53 9.92 -12.82
N ILE A 336 3.05 11.16 -12.95
CA ILE A 336 1.93 11.68 -12.17
C ILE A 336 0.65 11.01 -12.65
N LYS A 337 -0.11 10.47 -11.70
CA LYS A 337 -1.49 9.98 -11.91
C LYS A 337 -2.42 10.74 -10.99
N ILE A 338 -3.39 11.47 -11.55
CA ILE A 338 -4.32 12.33 -10.82
C ILE A 338 -5.60 11.55 -10.52
N HIS A 339 -5.98 11.53 -9.24
CA HIS A 339 -7.15 10.78 -8.81
C HIS A 339 -8.36 11.69 -8.55
N GLU A 340 -8.17 12.74 -7.77
CA GLU A 340 -9.18 13.78 -7.51
C GLU A 340 -8.58 15.17 -7.66
N ALA A 341 -9.40 16.13 -8.04
CA ALA A 341 -9.09 17.53 -7.85
C ALA A 341 -10.35 18.36 -7.63
N ASN A 342 -10.29 19.32 -6.72
CA ASN A 342 -11.32 20.32 -6.51
C ASN A 342 -10.68 21.71 -6.43
N TYR A 343 -11.04 22.60 -7.33
CA TYR A 343 -10.80 24.04 -7.16
C TYR A 343 -12.05 24.65 -6.55
N GLY A 344 -12.03 24.93 -5.26
CA GLY A 344 -13.23 25.28 -4.51
C GLY A 344 -12.91 25.53 -3.04
N ARG A 345 -13.81 25.17 -2.14
CA ARG A 345 -13.57 25.18 -0.69
C ARG A 345 -14.44 24.14 -0.01
N THR A 346 -13.80 23.27 0.75
CA THR A 346 -14.44 22.19 1.52
C THR A 346 -14.12 22.22 3.01
N ASP A 347 -13.29 23.18 3.44
CA ASP A 347 -12.77 23.28 4.79
C ASP A 347 -12.57 24.76 5.14
N VAL A 348 -12.98 25.15 6.34
CA VAL A 348 -12.88 26.53 6.83
C VAL A 348 -11.46 26.92 7.24
N THR A 349 -10.59 25.95 7.55
CA THR A 349 -9.24 26.15 8.08
C THR A 349 -8.18 26.24 6.99
N ILE A 350 -8.35 25.55 5.87
CA ILE A 350 -7.40 25.55 4.74
C ILE A 350 -7.45 26.89 4.02
N CYS A 351 -6.28 27.49 3.72
CA CYS A 351 -6.19 28.78 3.03
C CYS A 351 -7.12 29.85 3.64
N SER A 352 -7.12 29.92 4.97
CA SER A 352 -7.98 30.79 5.77
C SER A 352 -7.28 32.06 6.27
N GLN A 353 -5.94 32.08 6.19
CA GLN A 353 -5.13 33.18 6.70
C GLN A 353 -5.55 34.50 6.04
N GLU A 354 -5.76 35.51 6.87
CA GLU A 354 -6.07 36.89 6.43
C GLU A 354 -7.37 37.04 5.61
N HIS A 355 -8.30 36.10 5.74
CA HIS A 355 -9.60 36.18 5.06
C HIS A 355 -10.77 36.32 6.05
N PRO A 356 -11.74 37.22 5.76
CA PRO A 356 -12.91 37.39 6.61
C PRO A 356 -13.82 36.16 6.54
N ALA A 357 -14.56 35.90 7.63
CA ALA A 357 -15.40 34.71 7.81
C ALA A 357 -16.34 34.42 6.62
N HIS A 358 -16.95 35.45 6.03
CA HIS A 358 -17.86 35.29 4.89
C HIS A 358 -17.19 34.74 3.62
N ARG A 359 -15.87 34.92 3.46
CA ARG A 359 -15.11 34.37 2.32
C ARG A 359 -14.70 32.92 2.50
N ILE A 360 -14.78 32.38 3.72
CA ILE A 360 -14.30 31.04 4.07
C ILE A 360 -15.40 30.13 4.62
N SER A 361 -16.60 30.65 4.87
CA SER A 361 -17.72 29.88 5.42
C SER A 361 -18.38 28.92 4.43
N ASN A 362 -18.26 29.17 3.12
CA ASN A 362 -18.82 28.29 2.10
C ASN A 362 -17.90 27.07 1.87
N THR A 363 -18.16 26.00 2.61
CA THR A 363 -17.45 24.70 2.51
C THR A 363 -18.14 23.69 1.60
N THR A 364 -19.15 24.12 0.84
CA THR A 364 -19.82 23.29 -0.17
C THR A 364 -19.51 23.75 -1.59
N CYS A 365 -18.35 24.41 -1.77
CA CYS A 365 -17.91 24.91 -3.05
C CYS A 365 -17.05 23.89 -3.80
N TYR A 366 -17.56 23.41 -4.93
CA TYR A 366 -16.90 22.44 -5.79
C TYR A 366 -16.85 22.91 -7.25
N SER A 367 -15.72 22.69 -7.92
CA SER A 367 -15.61 22.88 -9.37
C SER A 367 -15.80 21.55 -10.11
N PRO A 368 -16.78 21.44 -11.03
CA PRO A 368 -17.02 20.22 -11.79
C PRO A 368 -15.89 19.90 -12.78
N ASN A 369 -15.08 20.89 -13.16
CA ASN A 369 -14.04 20.76 -14.18
C ASN A 369 -12.63 20.70 -13.59
N ALA A 370 -12.46 20.82 -12.27
CA ALA A 370 -11.13 20.84 -11.67
C ALA A 370 -10.34 19.57 -11.98
N LEU A 371 -10.97 18.39 -11.86
CA LEU A 371 -10.34 17.11 -12.16
C LEU A 371 -9.86 17.01 -13.62
N SER A 372 -10.70 17.41 -14.59
CA SER A 372 -10.33 17.36 -16.00
C SER A 372 -9.21 18.34 -16.32
N VAL A 373 -9.25 19.56 -15.78
CA VAL A 373 -8.18 20.56 -15.98
C VAL A 373 -6.84 20.07 -15.43
N VAL A 374 -6.83 19.51 -14.22
CA VAL A 374 -5.58 18.98 -13.63
C VAL A 374 -5.08 17.76 -14.39
N ARG A 375 -5.95 16.81 -14.75
CA ARG A 375 -5.56 15.65 -15.57
C ARG A 375 -4.98 16.06 -16.91
N ASN A 376 -5.63 17.00 -17.59
CA ASN A 376 -5.17 17.50 -18.89
C ASN A 376 -3.78 18.15 -18.81
N SER A 377 -3.43 18.71 -17.67
CA SER A 377 -2.16 19.40 -17.47
C SER A 377 -1.05 18.51 -16.89
N CYS A 378 -1.40 17.50 -16.09
CA CYS A 378 -0.43 16.76 -15.26
C CYS A 378 -0.39 15.25 -15.50
N GLU A 379 -1.46 14.62 -15.99
CA GLU A 379 -1.53 13.16 -16.09
C GLU A 379 -0.46 12.61 -17.03
N GLY A 380 0.32 11.64 -16.57
CA GLY A 380 1.38 11.02 -17.34
C GLY A 380 2.66 11.83 -17.45
N GLU A 381 2.74 13.01 -16.83
CA GLU A 381 3.93 13.86 -16.79
C GLU A 381 4.85 13.49 -15.60
N VAL A 382 6.13 13.80 -15.71
CA VAL A 382 7.07 13.65 -14.57
C VAL A 382 7.00 14.86 -13.64
N ARG A 383 6.78 16.05 -14.21
CA ARG A 383 6.67 17.33 -13.51
C ARG A 383 5.51 18.12 -14.08
N CYS A 384 4.69 18.68 -13.20
CA CYS A 384 3.56 19.52 -13.59
C CYS A 384 3.55 20.80 -12.76
N THR A 385 3.23 21.93 -13.39
CA THR A 385 2.99 23.20 -12.70
C THR A 385 1.71 23.83 -13.20
N ILE A 386 0.79 24.16 -12.29
CA ILE A 386 -0.48 24.85 -12.61
C ILE A 386 -0.63 26.07 -11.70
N THR A 387 -0.91 27.23 -12.29
CA THR A 387 -1.30 28.43 -11.53
C THR A 387 -2.76 28.34 -11.12
N VAL A 388 -3.02 28.37 -9.82
CA VAL A 388 -4.35 28.16 -9.23
C VAL A 388 -5.16 29.44 -9.30
N SER A 389 -6.07 29.54 -10.27
CA SER A 389 -6.81 30.77 -10.54
C SER A 389 -8.14 30.52 -11.27
N ASN A 390 -9.05 31.51 -11.19
CA ASN A 390 -10.32 31.48 -11.90
C ASN A 390 -10.17 31.43 -13.43
N SER A 391 -9.05 31.91 -13.99
CA SER A 391 -8.82 31.83 -15.44
C SER A 391 -8.54 30.41 -15.92
N ILE A 392 -8.01 29.55 -15.05
CA ILE A 392 -7.69 28.15 -15.39
C ILE A 392 -8.88 27.23 -15.06
N PHE A 393 -9.51 27.44 -13.90
CA PHE A 393 -10.49 26.51 -13.34
C PHE A 393 -11.95 27.00 -13.41
N SER A 394 -12.19 28.21 -13.93
CA SER A 394 -13.44 28.96 -13.76
C SER A 394 -13.73 29.30 -12.29
N ASN A 395 -14.70 30.19 -12.02
CA ASN A 395 -15.09 30.55 -10.66
C ASN A 395 -16.37 29.83 -10.23
N PRO A 396 -16.28 28.72 -9.48
CA PRO A 396 -17.46 27.94 -9.07
C PRO A 396 -18.30 28.61 -7.97
N CYS A 397 -17.71 29.50 -7.18
CA CYS A 397 -18.37 30.16 -6.05
C CYS A 397 -17.87 31.60 -5.87
N PRO A 398 -18.47 32.57 -6.58
CA PRO A 398 -18.13 33.99 -6.43
C PRO A 398 -18.22 34.46 -4.97
N GLY A 399 -17.23 35.25 -4.53
CA GLY A 399 -17.15 35.74 -3.16
C GLY A 399 -16.58 34.74 -2.14
N THR A 400 -16.31 33.49 -2.51
CA THR A 400 -15.59 32.52 -1.68
C THR A 400 -14.12 32.45 -2.10
N HIS A 401 -13.21 32.50 -1.12
CA HIS A 401 -11.79 32.28 -1.37
C HIS A 401 -11.53 30.80 -1.58
N LYS A 402 -10.96 30.41 -2.72
CA LYS A 402 -10.83 28.99 -3.07
C LYS A 402 -9.42 28.48 -2.82
N TYR A 403 -9.28 27.17 -2.89
CA TYR A 403 -8.02 26.47 -3.01
C TYR A 403 -8.21 25.28 -3.95
N LEU A 404 -7.12 24.85 -4.57
CA LEU A 404 -7.03 23.61 -5.31
C LEU A 404 -6.59 22.51 -4.34
N ASP A 405 -7.45 21.54 -4.11
CA ASP A 405 -7.11 20.27 -3.45
C ASP A 405 -6.95 19.20 -4.53
N VAL A 406 -5.79 18.58 -4.64
CA VAL A 406 -5.49 17.52 -5.61
C VAL A 406 -4.98 16.29 -4.90
N THR A 407 -5.54 15.12 -5.22
CA THR A 407 -4.94 13.83 -4.85
C THR A 407 -4.29 13.17 -6.05
N TYR A 408 -3.08 12.64 -5.87
CA TYR A 408 -2.31 12.04 -6.95
C TYR A 408 -1.38 10.92 -6.48
N SER A 409 -0.86 10.14 -7.41
CA SER A 409 0.23 9.20 -7.19
C SER A 409 1.37 9.42 -8.16
N CYS A 410 2.55 8.93 -7.79
CA CYS A 410 3.68 8.77 -8.70
C CYS A 410 3.82 7.28 -9.02
N VAL A 411 3.47 6.90 -10.24
CA VAL A 411 3.44 5.49 -10.66
C VAL A 411 4.59 5.18 -11.61
N PRO A 412 5.20 3.98 -11.53
CA PRO A 412 6.15 3.55 -12.55
C PRO A 412 5.45 3.46 -13.92
N PRO A 413 6.19 3.57 -15.04
CA PRO A 413 5.61 3.39 -16.35
C PRO A 413 5.07 1.96 -16.52
N ILE A 414 4.08 1.81 -17.37
CA ILE A 414 3.54 0.51 -17.77
C ILE A 414 4.59 -0.18 -18.63
N SER A 415 5.16 -1.28 -18.14
CA SER A 415 6.13 -2.09 -18.86
C SER A 415 5.45 -3.25 -19.60
N SER A 416 5.88 -3.54 -20.83
CA SER A 416 5.41 -4.71 -21.59
C SER A 416 6.59 -5.42 -22.25
N GLN A 417 6.61 -6.74 -22.13
CA GLN A 417 7.59 -7.62 -22.75
C GLN A 417 6.88 -8.60 -23.68
N THR A 418 7.23 -8.57 -24.96
CA THR A 418 6.57 -9.36 -26.01
C THR A 418 7.61 -10.13 -26.81
N CYS A 419 7.56 -11.46 -26.75
CA CYS A 419 8.49 -12.31 -27.49
C CYS A 419 8.34 -12.13 -29.00
N GLU A 420 9.43 -12.33 -29.74
CA GLU A 420 9.43 -12.25 -31.21
C GLU A 420 8.38 -13.18 -31.83
N GLY A 421 7.58 -12.62 -32.75
CA GLY A 421 6.43 -13.26 -33.39
C GLY A 421 5.08 -12.95 -32.74
N ASN A 422 5.06 -12.54 -31.47
CA ASN A 422 3.83 -12.22 -30.76
C ASN A 422 3.44 -10.74 -30.90
N SER A 423 2.21 -10.42 -30.50
CA SER A 423 1.70 -9.04 -30.48
C SER A 423 1.28 -8.62 -29.08
N THR A 424 1.44 -7.33 -28.79
CA THR A 424 0.94 -6.68 -27.59
C THR A 424 -0.02 -5.56 -27.96
N ILE A 425 -0.94 -5.23 -27.06
CA ILE A 425 -1.86 -4.11 -27.18
C ILE A 425 -1.52 -3.15 -26.05
N LEU A 426 -1.07 -1.95 -26.43
CA LEU A 426 -0.96 -0.83 -25.52
C LEU A 426 -2.33 -0.16 -25.45
N ASP A 427 -2.82 0.11 -24.24
CA ASP A 427 -4.17 0.65 -24.03
C ASP A 427 -4.16 1.67 -22.90
N CYS A 428 -4.71 2.84 -23.20
CA CYS A 428 -4.88 3.95 -22.29
C CYS A 428 -6.35 4.35 -22.08
N GLY A 429 -7.30 3.57 -22.61
CA GLY A 429 -8.72 3.85 -22.54
C GLY A 429 -9.05 5.24 -23.11
N PRO A 430 -9.55 6.19 -22.31
CA PRO A 430 -9.85 7.55 -22.78
C PRO A 430 -8.62 8.44 -22.97
N ASN A 431 -7.47 8.04 -22.41
CA ASN A 431 -6.20 8.76 -22.51
C ASN A 431 -5.40 8.31 -23.74
N VAL A 432 -4.28 8.97 -24.02
CA VAL A 432 -3.39 8.63 -25.14
C VAL A 432 -2.04 8.10 -24.68
N ILE A 433 -1.47 7.20 -25.47
CA ILE A 433 -0.18 6.56 -25.21
C ILE A 433 0.95 7.60 -25.35
N SER A 434 1.94 7.50 -24.45
CA SER A 434 3.22 8.18 -24.52
C SER A 434 4.35 7.19 -24.23
N ILE A 435 5.10 6.79 -25.27
CA ILE A 435 6.20 5.84 -25.17
C ILE A 435 7.45 6.51 -24.55
N HIS A 436 8.03 5.86 -23.54
CA HIS A 436 9.23 6.34 -22.83
C HIS A 436 10.49 5.59 -23.23
N THR A 437 10.44 4.25 -23.19
CA THR A 437 11.54 3.38 -23.59
C THR A 437 11.01 2.27 -24.50
N ALA A 438 11.84 1.83 -25.45
CA ALA A 438 11.56 0.62 -26.21
C ALA A 438 12.85 0.04 -26.80
N ASN A 439 12.97 -1.28 -26.74
CA ASN A 439 14.05 -2.04 -27.35
C ASN A 439 13.49 -3.34 -27.95
N TYR A 440 13.61 -3.49 -29.27
CA TYR A 440 13.40 -4.76 -29.94
C TYR A 440 14.76 -5.44 -30.09
N GLY A 441 15.02 -6.39 -29.20
CA GLY A 441 16.35 -6.96 -29.01
C GLY A 441 16.37 -8.00 -27.89
N ARG A 442 17.49 -8.11 -27.18
CA ARG A 442 17.63 -8.96 -25.98
C ARG A 442 18.63 -8.35 -25.03
N THR A 443 18.21 -8.15 -23.78
CA THR A 443 18.99 -7.57 -22.69
C THR A 443 19.06 -8.46 -21.45
N ASN A 444 18.22 -9.51 -21.41
CA ASN A 444 18.13 -10.49 -20.35
C ASN A 444 18.04 -11.89 -20.97
N ARG A 445 18.81 -12.83 -20.40
CA ARG A 445 18.87 -14.23 -20.86
C ARG A 445 17.62 -15.03 -20.50
N ASP A 446 16.88 -14.64 -19.46
CA ASP A 446 15.76 -15.44 -18.94
C ASP A 446 14.42 -15.08 -19.58
N ILE A 447 14.30 -13.86 -20.13
CA ILE A 447 13.08 -13.37 -20.78
C ILE A 447 12.89 -14.04 -22.14
N CYS A 448 11.70 -14.58 -22.41
CA CYS A 448 11.36 -15.22 -23.69
C CYS A 448 12.34 -16.34 -24.09
N SER A 449 12.70 -17.22 -23.15
CA SER A 449 13.74 -18.26 -23.37
C SER A 449 13.21 -19.69 -23.36
N ALA A 450 11.96 -19.89 -22.97
CA ALA A 450 11.32 -21.21 -22.99
C ALA A 450 11.27 -21.77 -24.43
N GLY A 451 11.84 -22.96 -24.63
CA GLY A 451 11.87 -23.65 -25.92
C GLY A 451 12.86 -23.09 -26.95
N GLN A 452 13.73 -22.16 -26.57
CA GLN A 452 14.72 -21.56 -27.47
C GLN A 452 16.11 -22.21 -27.31
N PRO A 453 16.90 -22.33 -28.39
CA PRO A 453 18.30 -22.78 -28.32
C PRO A 453 19.14 -21.85 -27.42
N VAL A 454 20.13 -22.43 -26.73
CA VAL A 454 21.01 -21.69 -25.80
C VAL A 454 21.78 -20.58 -26.53
N GLU A 455 22.21 -20.86 -27.75
CA GLU A 455 22.93 -19.93 -28.62
C GLU A 455 22.07 -18.70 -28.92
N ALA A 456 20.78 -18.91 -29.23
CA ALA A 456 19.84 -17.85 -29.62
C ALA A 456 19.46 -16.90 -28.46
N VAL A 457 19.63 -17.32 -27.20
CA VAL A 457 19.34 -16.50 -26.01
C VAL A 457 20.58 -15.96 -25.30
N SER A 458 21.77 -16.34 -25.77
CA SER A 458 23.05 -16.00 -25.13
C SER A 458 23.44 -14.53 -25.26
N ASN A 459 23.07 -13.88 -26.38
CA ASN A 459 23.44 -12.51 -26.67
C ASN A 459 22.49 -11.50 -25.99
N THR A 460 22.93 -10.98 -24.84
CA THR A 460 22.21 -9.95 -24.06
C THR A 460 22.66 -8.52 -24.36
N ASN A 461 23.55 -8.33 -25.34
CA ASN A 461 23.98 -7.02 -25.82
C ASN A 461 23.23 -6.59 -27.10
N CYS A 462 22.08 -7.23 -27.36
CA CYS A 462 21.26 -6.98 -28.51
C CYS A 462 20.33 -5.78 -28.27
N ARG A 463 20.77 -4.58 -28.67
CA ARG A 463 20.03 -3.32 -28.50
C ARG A 463 20.00 -2.49 -29.78
N THR A 464 18.95 -1.68 -29.93
CA THR A 464 18.86 -0.68 -30.99
C THR A 464 18.15 0.59 -30.52
N SER A 465 18.69 1.74 -30.89
CA SER A 465 18.08 3.05 -30.61
C SER A 465 16.89 3.37 -31.54
N ARG A 466 16.66 2.56 -32.58
CA ARG A 466 15.61 2.80 -33.59
C ARG A 466 14.23 2.29 -33.17
N THR A 467 14.13 1.36 -32.22
CA THR A 467 12.83 0.81 -31.81
C THR A 467 11.94 1.89 -31.20
N ARG A 468 12.47 2.68 -30.26
CA ARG A 468 11.70 3.73 -29.58
C ARG A 468 11.06 4.75 -30.53
N PRO A 469 11.80 5.47 -31.40
CA PRO A 469 11.18 6.44 -32.30
C PRO A 469 10.17 5.78 -33.24
N LYS A 470 10.45 4.56 -33.74
CA LYS A 470 9.50 3.83 -34.57
C LYS A 470 8.20 3.52 -33.83
N LEU A 471 8.30 3.13 -32.56
CA LEU A 471 7.16 2.84 -31.71
C LEU A 471 6.38 4.12 -31.35
N GLN A 472 7.07 5.23 -31.10
CA GLN A 472 6.47 6.55 -30.90
C GLN A 472 5.64 6.96 -32.12
N ASP A 473 6.20 6.88 -33.33
CA ASP A 473 5.48 7.19 -34.57
C ASP A 473 4.24 6.31 -34.76
N MET A 474 4.28 5.06 -34.28
CA MET A 474 3.18 4.11 -34.40
C MET A 474 2.09 4.33 -33.36
N CYS A 475 2.45 4.70 -32.13
CA CYS A 475 1.57 4.58 -30.96
C CYS A 475 1.30 5.89 -30.21
N ASP A 476 2.22 6.86 -30.20
CA ASP A 476 2.04 8.08 -29.43
C ASP A 476 0.79 8.83 -29.90
N GLY A 477 0.03 9.36 -28.94
CA GLY A 477 -1.20 10.10 -29.23
C GLY A 477 -2.42 9.23 -29.57
N LYS A 478 -2.28 7.90 -29.62
CA LYS A 478 -3.40 6.98 -29.82
C LYS A 478 -3.91 6.43 -28.48
N PRO A 479 -5.21 6.14 -28.34
CA PRO A 479 -5.73 5.50 -27.13
C PRO A 479 -5.35 4.02 -27.06
N THR A 480 -5.28 3.35 -28.20
CA THR A 480 -4.85 1.95 -28.32
C THR A 480 -3.83 1.79 -29.45
N CYS A 481 -2.87 0.89 -29.26
CA CYS A 481 -1.87 0.56 -30.27
C CYS A 481 -1.51 -0.93 -30.22
N LYS A 482 -1.84 -1.67 -31.28
CA LYS A 482 -1.40 -3.07 -31.43
C LYS A 482 -0.04 -3.10 -32.12
N VAL A 483 0.91 -3.79 -31.51
CA VAL A 483 2.30 -3.86 -31.98
C VAL A 483 2.73 -5.31 -32.03
N THR A 484 3.26 -5.73 -33.18
CA THR A 484 3.85 -7.06 -33.36
C THR A 484 5.36 -6.97 -33.19
N ALA A 485 5.92 -7.79 -32.31
CA ALA A 485 7.36 -7.87 -32.08
C ALA A 485 8.02 -8.66 -33.21
N SER A 486 8.41 -7.98 -34.30
CA SER A 486 9.03 -8.64 -35.46
C SER A 486 10.13 -7.80 -36.10
N SER A 487 11.06 -8.50 -36.75
CA SER A 487 12.12 -7.87 -37.54
C SER A 487 11.56 -7.05 -38.73
N SER A 488 10.36 -7.39 -39.23
CA SER A 488 9.65 -6.57 -40.22
C SER A 488 9.14 -5.24 -39.66
N THR A 489 8.86 -5.16 -38.35
CA THR A 489 8.34 -3.95 -37.71
C THR A 489 9.46 -3.01 -37.25
N PHE A 490 10.52 -3.56 -36.65
CA PHE A 490 11.57 -2.77 -35.96
C PHE A 490 12.98 -2.89 -36.53
N PHE A 491 13.15 -3.66 -37.62
CA PHE A 491 14.43 -4.05 -38.20
C PHE A 491 15.29 -4.93 -37.27
N THR A 492 16.13 -5.78 -37.85
CA THR A 492 17.10 -6.57 -37.11
C THR A 492 18.35 -5.72 -36.83
N PRO A 493 18.77 -5.53 -35.57
CA PRO A 493 20.03 -4.83 -35.29
C PRO A 493 21.23 -5.64 -35.83
N ARG A 494 22.28 -4.95 -36.31
CA ARG A 494 23.46 -5.57 -36.98
C ARG A 494 24.22 -6.62 -36.14
N ASN A 495 23.94 -6.73 -34.84
CA ASN A 495 24.55 -7.70 -33.92
C ASN A 495 23.52 -8.67 -33.30
N CYS A 496 22.40 -8.91 -33.98
CA CYS A 496 21.25 -9.65 -33.43
C CYS A 496 20.61 -10.63 -34.41
N GLU A 497 21.34 -11.02 -35.47
CA GLU A 497 20.81 -11.83 -36.57
C GLU A 497 20.38 -13.22 -36.09
N ASP A 498 21.23 -13.90 -35.32
CA ASP A 498 20.94 -15.23 -34.74
C ASP A 498 20.35 -15.16 -33.32
N THR A 499 20.01 -13.96 -32.85
CA THR A 499 19.48 -13.76 -31.49
C THR A 499 17.95 -13.78 -31.52
N TYR A 500 17.33 -14.62 -30.68
CA TYR A 500 15.87 -14.60 -30.49
C TYR A 500 15.48 -13.37 -29.68
N LYS A 501 14.74 -12.44 -30.28
CA LYS A 501 14.49 -11.11 -29.73
C LYS A 501 13.16 -11.06 -28.95
N TYR A 502 12.97 -9.98 -28.22
CA TYR A 502 11.68 -9.56 -27.69
C TYR A 502 11.59 -8.03 -27.73
N LEU A 503 10.38 -7.52 -27.80
CA LEU A 503 10.09 -6.11 -27.60
C LEU A 503 9.90 -5.86 -26.11
N ASP A 504 10.79 -5.06 -25.54
CA ASP A 504 10.71 -4.56 -24.17
C ASP A 504 10.47 -3.05 -24.23
N LEU A 505 9.34 -2.60 -23.70
CA LEU A 505 8.92 -1.21 -23.77
C LEU A 505 8.34 -0.72 -22.46
N SER A 506 8.34 0.59 -22.27
CA SER A 506 7.62 1.27 -21.21
C SER A 506 6.88 2.49 -21.74
N TYR A 507 5.67 2.73 -21.24
CA TYR A 507 4.82 3.84 -21.64
C TYR A 507 3.99 4.38 -20.46
N SER A 508 3.49 5.60 -20.59
CA SER A 508 2.45 6.15 -19.73
C SER A 508 1.22 6.53 -20.56
N CYS A 509 0.11 6.76 -19.86
CA CYS A 509 -1.09 7.32 -20.44
C CYS A 509 -1.18 8.78 -20.03
N LYS A 510 -1.24 9.68 -21.01
CA LYS A 510 -1.43 11.11 -20.78
C LYS A 510 -2.78 11.56 -21.30
N ALA A 511 -3.28 12.65 -20.78
CA ALA A 511 -4.50 13.24 -21.33
C ALA A 511 -4.30 13.62 -22.81
N PRO A 512 -5.35 13.52 -23.66
CA PRO A 512 -5.28 14.01 -25.02
C PRO A 512 -5.01 15.51 -25.01
N SER A 513 -4.07 15.98 -25.83
CA SER A 513 -3.88 17.42 -26.05
C SER A 513 -5.17 18.02 -26.61
N SER A 514 -5.68 19.08 -25.98
CA SER A 514 -6.79 19.86 -26.51
C SER A 514 -6.41 20.41 -27.89
N PRO A 515 -7.28 20.33 -28.92
CA PRO A 515 -7.04 20.94 -30.21
C PRO A 515 -6.95 22.47 -30.14
#